data_AF-A0A7S3Y8G6-F1
#
_entry.id   AF-A0A7S3Y8G6-F1
#
_cell.length_a   1.000
_cell.length_b   1.000
_cell.length_c   1.000
_cell.angle_alpha   90.00
_cell.angle_beta   90.00
_cell.angle_gamma   90.00
#
_symmetry.space_group_name_H-M   'P 1'
#
loop_
_entity.id
_entity.type
_entity.pdbx_description
1 polymer ?
#
loop_
_entity_poly.entity_id
_entity_poly.type
_entity_poly.pdbx_seq_one_letter_code
_entity_poly.pdbx_strand_id
1 'polypeptide(L)'
;MSGWLTVGPSKQYGFDLSREMFRDRLNLRHGQELRGLPSVCDGCGAPFSLEHALNCMKGGNIKLGHDQVRDECVHLCTMAYGAAGVKKEPFLRDASGNVRDKDLRADFLAIGVWERQRVAFFDNRILDADAPSRFDRNTSYVTAMRAAVQEKKTRYLERCEEMAGSFTPLVCTVDGVFHREFVAFMKRVAAALAGKWGKSYEEVMCWVRIRLQFALIRAVDLRLRGSRMRFHGAGFSDGAGLCRVF
;
A
#
# COMPACT_ATOMS: atom_id res chain seq x y z
N MET A 1 3.50 10.23 15.20
CA MET A 1 3.16 9.19 16.20
C MET A 1 2.30 8.10 15.57
N SER A 2 2.61 6.86 15.90
CA SER A 2 1.92 5.64 15.43
C SER A 2 0.72 5.36 16.33
N GLY A 3 -0.50 5.53 15.80
CA GLY A 3 -1.76 5.61 16.53
C GLY A 3 -2.56 4.30 16.58
N TRP A 4 -2.13 3.24 15.90
CA TRP A 4 -2.81 1.94 15.93
C TRP A 4 -2.92 1.32 17.33
N LEU A 5 -2.07 1.73 18.29
CA LEU A 5 -2.15 1.32 19.71
C LEU A 5 -3.18 2.10 20.53
N THR A 6 -3.78 3.16 19.98
CA THR A 6 -4.75 4.00 20.71
C THR A 6 -6.19 3.58 20.45
N VAL A 7 -6.41 2.45 19.75
CA VAL A 7 -7.74 1.93 19.44
C VAL A 7 -7.92 0.52 19.97
N GLY A 8 -9.14 0.21 20.41
CA GLY A 8 -9.52 -1.15 20.79
C GLY A 8 -9.61 -2.09 19.58
N PRO A 9 -9.29 -3.39 19.73
CA PRO A 9 -9.46 -4.37 18.66
C PRO A 9 -10.92 -4.47 18.21
N SER A 10 -11.18 -4.33 16.91
CA SER A 10 -12.54 -4.47 16.36
C SER A 10 -12.52 -4.97 14.93
N LYS A 11 -13.11 -6.14 14.71
CA LYS A 11 -13.32 -6.70 13.35
C LYS A 11 -14.22 -5.80 12.51
N GLN A 12 -15.27 -5.25 13.10
CA GLN A 12 -16.24 -4.39 12.41
C GLN A 12 -15.57 -3.17 11.77
N TYR A 13 -14.59 -2.57 12.46
CA TYR A 13 -13.86 -1.40 11.98
C TYR A 13 -12.55 -1.75 11.27
N GLY A 14 -12.24 -3.05 11.13
CA GLY A 14 -10.98 -3.53 10.55
C GLY A 14 -9.75 -3.20 11.40
N PHE A 15 -9.91 -3.06 12.70
CA PHE A 15 -8.86 -2.82 13.69
C PHE A 15 -8.47 -4.10 14.46
N ASP A 16 -8.75 -5.26 13.90
CA ASP A 16 -8.28 -6.54 14.39
C ASP A 16 -6.95 -6.93 13.76
N LEU A 17 -6.06 -7.44 14.60
CA LEU A 17 -4.79 -8.07 14.23
C LEU A 17 -4.76 -9.46 14.85
N SER A 18 -4.12 -10.40 14.17
CA SER A 18 -3.79 -11.67 14.80
C SER A 18 -2.81 -11.45 15.95
N ARG A 19 -2.71 -12.43 16.86
CA ARG A 19 -1.73 -12.42 17.94
C ARG A 19 -0.30 -12.24 17.42
N GLU A 20 0.01 -12.89 16.30
CA GLU A 20 1.35 -12.85 15.67
C GLU A 20 1.61 -11.47 15.05
N MET A 21 0.67 -10.95 14.25
CA MET A 21 0.74 -9.61 13.66
C MET A 21 0.97 -8.51 14.70
N PHE A 22 0.24 -8.58 15.83
CA PHE A 22 0.36 -7.60 16.91
C PHE A 22 1.77 -7.62 17.53
N ARG A 23 2.31 -8.83 17.79
CA ARG A 23 3.65 -9.01 18.36
C ARG A 23 4.74 -8.58 17.39
N ASP A 24 4.66 -9.02 16.14
CA ASP A 24 5.62 -8.65 15.10
C ASP A 24 5.64 -7.14 14.92
N ARG A 25 4.47 -6.49 14.91
CA ARG A 25 4.39 -5.03 14.82
C ARG A 25 4.99 -4.31 16.02
N LEU A 26 4.76 -4.82 17.24
CA LEU A 26 5.39 -4.26 18.44
C LEU A 26 6.91 -4.41 18.39
N ASN A 27 7.41 -5.58 18.02
CA ASN A 27 8.84 -5.83 17.93
C ASN A 27 9.50 -4.90 16.91
N LEU A 28 8.95 -4.79 15.70
CA LEU A 28 9.43 -3.85 14.67
C LEU A 28 9.46 -2.41 15.19
N ARG A 29 8.38 -1.95 15.84
CA ARG A 29 8.30 -0.59 16.40
C ARG A 29 9.42 -0.29 17.40
N HIS A 30 9.90 -1.29 18.12
CA HIS A 30 10.93 -1.16 19.15
C HIS A 30 12.31 -1.66 18.68
N GLY A 31 12.48 -1.99 17.39
CA GLY A 31 13.73 -2.54 16.87
C GLY A 31 14.13 -3.87 17.48
N GLN A 32 13.15 -4.64 18.00
CA GLN A 32 13.38 -5.96 18.58
C GLN A 32 13.31 -7.05 17.52
N GLU A 33 14.02 -8.15 17.73
CA GLU A 33 14.01 -9.29 16.81
C GLU A 33 12.63 -9.95 16.72
N LEU A 34 12.29 -10.35 15.49
CA LEU A 34 11.10 -11.14 15.21
C LEU A 34 11.32 -12.60 15.62
N ARG A 35 10.34 -13.19 16.30
CA ARG A 35 10.44 -14.56 16.83
C ARG A 35 9.73 -15.56 15.93
N GLY A 36 10.27 -16.78 15.85
CA GLY A 36 9.64 -17.86 15.11
C GLY A 36 9.55 -17.62 13.60
N LEU A 37 10.46 -16.81 13.04
CA LEU A 37 10.65 -16.77 11.60
C LEU A 37 11.26 -18.11 11.15
N PRO A 38 10.95 -18.59 9.93
CA PRO A 38 11.62 -19.76 9.37
C PRO A 38 13.13 -19.49 9.22
N SER A 39 13.96 -20.52 9.20
CA SER A 39 15.41 -20.35 8.97
C SER A 39 15.73 -20.08 7.49
N VAL A 40 14.90 -20.60 6.59
CA VAL A 40 15.06 -20.49 5.13
C VAL A 40 13.75 -20.11 4.46
N CYS A 41 13.84 -19.40 3.35
CA CYS A 41 12.72 -19.00 2.53
C CYS A 41 12.11 -20.19 1.77
N ASP A 42 10.82 -20.45 1.97
CA ASP A 42 10.05 -21.49 1.29
C ASP A 42 9.88 -21.26 -0.22
N GLY A 43 10.21 -20.08 -0.74
CA GLY A 43 10.13 -19.75 -2.17
C GLY A 43 11.46 -19.72 -2.93
N CYS A 44 12.56 -19.29 -2.29
CA CYS A 44 13.87 -19.18 -2.95
C CYS A 44 15.01 -19.92 -2.25
N GLY A 45 14.79 -20.49 -1.07
CA GLY A 45 15.80 -21.25 -0.31
C GLY A 45 16.88 -20.41 0.39
N ALA A 46 16.87 -19.08 0.26
CA ALA A 46 17.85 -18.22 0.93
C ALA A 46 17.59 -18.16 2.47
N PRO A 47 18.61 -17.86 3.29
CA PRO A 47 18.42 -17.59 4.71
C PRO A 47 17.35 -16.52 4.92
N PHE A 48 16.45 -16.77 5.85
CA PHE A 48 15.31 -15.89 6.06
C PHE A 48 15.61 -14.86 7.14
N SER A 49 15.40 -13.59 6.79
CA SER A 49 15.55 -12.43 7.67
C SER A 49 14.43 -11.43 7.39
N LEU A 50 14.31 -10.39 8.22
CA LEU A 50 13.42 -9.26 7.95
C LEU A 50 13.71 -8.63 6.57
N GLU A 51 14.98 -8.35 6.29
CA GLU A 51 15.41 -7.76 5.02
C GLU A 51 15.06 -8.69 3.84
N HIS A 52 15.34 -9.98 3.96
CA HIS A 52 14.96 -10.95 2.95
C HIS A 52 13.44 -10.93 2.73
N ALA A 53 12.67 -10.94 3.82
CA ALA A 53 11.22 -11.01 3.76
C ALA A 53 10.62 -9.81 3.01
N LEU A 54 11.17 -8.62 3.26
CA LEU A 54 10.72 -7.35 2.67
C LEU A 54 11.10 -7.16 1.20
N ASN A 55 12.07 -7.93 0.68
CA ASN A 55 12.58 -7.78 -0.69
C ASN A 55 12.36 -9.03 -1.58
N CYS A 56 11.99 -10.17 -1.01
CA CYS A 56 11.85 -11.42 -1.76
C CYS A 56 10.64 -11.37 -2.72
N MET A 57 10.93 -11.52 -4.02
CA MET A 57 9.92 -11.49 -5.09
C MET A 57 9.16 -12.82 -5.27
N LYS A 58 9.48 -13.87 -4.50
CA LYS A 58 8.76 -15.15 -4.56
C LYS A 58 7.41 -15.06 -3.83
N GLY A 59 6.44 -15.86 -4.25
CA GLY A 59 5.07 -15.83 -3.71
C GLY A 59 4.20 -14.64 -4.12
N GLY A 60 4.77 -13.56 -4.63
CA GLY A 60 4.03 -12.33 -4.94
C GLY A 60 3.68 -11.49 -3.71
N ASN A 61 4.21 -11.80 -2.52
CA ASN A 61 3.88 -11.13 -1.26
C ASN A 61 4.21 -9.63 -1.27
N ILE A 62 5.22 -9.21 -2.05
CA ILE A 62 5.54 -7.78 -2.23
C ILE A 62 4.36 -7.04 -2.88
N LYS A 63 3.83 -7.60 -3.98
CA LYS A 63 2.68 -7.04 -4.71
C LYS A 63 1.43 -7.11 -3.85
N LEU A 64 1.12 -8.26 -3.28
CA LEU A 64 -0.07 -8.42 -2.43
C LEU A 64 -0.03 -7.51 -1.20
N GLY A 65 1.15 -7.30 -0.59
CA GLY A 65 1.29 -6.36 0.51
C GLY A 65 1.12 -4.91 0.07
N HIS A 66 1.62 -4.56 -1.12
CA HIS A 66 1.36 -3.25 -1.70
C HIS A 66 -0.13 -3.04 -1.99
N ASP A 67 -0.83 -4.06 -2.49
CA ASP A 67 -2.28 -4.07 -2.74
C ASP A 67 -3.10 -3.80 -1.47
N GLN A 68 -2.66 -4.25 -0.29
CA GLN A 68 -3.33 -3.95 1.00
C GLN A 68 -3.44 -2.44 1.24
N VAL A 69 -2.35 -1.69 1.00
CA VAL A 69 -2.33 -0.24 1.22
C VAL A 69 -3.09 0.48 0.10
N ARG A 70 -2.94 0.03 -1.15
CA ARG A 70 -3.72 0.55 -2.29
C ARG A 70 -5.22 0.42 -2.02
N ASP A 71 -5.67 -0.77 -1.64
CA ASP A 71 -7.08 -1.06 -1.46
C ASP A 71 -7.69 -0.26 -0.30
N GLU A 72 -6.92 -0.02 0.76
CA GLU A 72 -7.34 0.90 1.83
C GLU A 72 -7.47 2.34 1.32
N CYS A 73 -6.49 2.85 0.56
CA CYS A 73 -6.58 4.18 -0.06
C CYS A 73 -7.80 4.30 -0.99
N VAL A 74 -8.07 3.27 -1.81
CA VAL A 74 -9.23 3.22 -2.70
C VAL A 74 -10.53 3.19 -1.92
N HIS A 75 -10.59 2.43 -0.83
CA HIS A 75 -11.77 2.37 0.04
C HIS A 75 -12.05 3.73 0.68
N LEU A 76 -11.03 4.38 1.23
CA LEU A 76 -11.10 5.73 1.79
C LEU A 76 -11.58 6.75 0.75
N CYS A 77 -11.00 6.74 -0.45
CA CYS A 77 -11.45 7.60 -1.55
C CYS A 77 -12.89 7.30 -1.99
N THR A 78 -13.30 6.04 -2.01
CA THR A 78 -14.66 5.65 -2.38
C THR A 78 -15.68 6.21 -1.38
N MET A 79 -15.37 6.17 -0.08
CA MET A 79 -16.22 6.79 0.94
C MET A 79 -16.27 8.32 0.80
N ALA A 80 -15.14 8.94 0.50
CA ALA A 80 -14.99 10.39 0.43
C ALA A 80 -15.60 11.01 -0.84
N TYR A 81 -15.32 10.43 -2.01
CA TYR A 81 -15.60 11.01 -3.33
C TYR A 81 -16.60 10.19 -4.17
N GLY A 82 -17.02 9.02 -3.68
CA GLY A 82 -17.97 8.14 -4.36
C GLY A 82 -17.31 7.16 -5.33
N ALA A 83 -17.92 5.98 -5.49
CA ALA A 83 -17.36 4.88 -6.27
C ALA A 83 -17.18 5.20 -7.76
N ALA A 84 -18.06 6.01 -8.35
CA ALA A 84 -17.99 6.38 -9.76
C ALA A 84 -16.71 7.16 -10.12
N GLY A 85 -16.14 7.89 -9.15
CA GLY A 85 -14.95 8.71 -9.33
C GLY A 85 -13.64 8.01 -9.01
N VAL A 86 -13.65 6.72 -8.65
CA VAL A 86 -12.46 5.97 -8.20
C VAL A 86 -12.26 4.74 -9.08
N LYS A 87 -11.05 4.53 -9.59
CA LYS A 87 -10.71 3.33 -10.39
C LYS A 87 -9.39 2.74 -9.92
N LYS A 88 -9.36 1.41 -9.77
CA LYS A 88 -8.14 0.64 -9.47
C LYS A 88 -7.36 0.39 -10.74
N GLU A 89 -6.04 0.43 -10.61
CA GLU A 89 -5.06 0.08 -11.62
C GLU A 89 -5.32 0.64 -13.05
N PRO A 90 -5.64 1.94 -13.20
CA PRO A 90 -5.92 2.53 -14.51
C PRO A 90 -4.65 2.60 -15.38
N PHE A 91 -4.81 2.33 -16.68
CA PHE A 91 -3.78 2.59 -17.67
C PHE A 91 -3.61 4.10 -17.88
N LEU A 92 -2.36 4.54 -17.95
CA LEU A 92 -2.03 5.88 -18.39
C LEU A 92 -1.95 5.89 -19.92
N ARG A 93 -2.73 6.77 -20.53
CA ARG A 93 -2.80 6.95 -21.99
C ARG A 93 -2.03 8.19 -22.38
N ASP A 94 -1.49 8.18 -23.58
CA ASP A 94 -0.90 9.39 -24.16
C ASP A 94 -2.00 10.38 -24.61
N ALA A 95 -1.57 11.57 -25.05
CA ALA A 95 -2.44 12.60 -25.61
C ALA A 95 -3.25 12.13 -26.84
N SER A 96 -2.81 11.09 -27.55
CA SER A 96 -3.51 10.49 -28.69
C SER A 96 -4.54 9.42 -28.28
N GLY A 97 -4.71 9.20 -26.98
CA GLY A 97 -5.59 8.16 -26.43
C GLY A 97 -5.03 6.73 -26.52
N ASN A 98 -3.81 6.59 -27.06
CA ASN A 98 -3.11 5.33 -27.25
C ASN A 98 -2.28 4.97 -26.02
N VAL A 99 -2.12 3.66 -25.80
CA VAL A 99 -1.23 3.14 -24.76
C VAL A 99 0.16 2.98 -25.39
N ARG A 100 1.00 4.04 -25.31
CA ARG A 100 2.35 4.07 -25.89
C ARG A 100 3.32 3.13 -25.18
N ASP A 101 3.33 3.18 -23.85
CA ASP A 101 3.98 2.18 -23.01
C ASP A 101 2.99 1.07 -22.77
N LYS A 102 3.24 -0.11 -23.33
CA LYS A 102 2.60 -1.32 -22.83
C LYS A 102 2.95 -1.39 -21.33
N ASP A 103 1.95 -1.09 -20.49
CA ASP A 103 1.90 -1.36 -19.04
C ASP A 103 2.19 -0.22 -18.05
N LEU A 104 2.21 1.08 -18.41
CA LEU A 104 2.23 2.11 -17.36
C LEU A 104 0.86 2.24 -16.69
N ARG A 105 0.74 1.66 -15.50
CA ARG A 105 -0.47 1.66 -14.67
C ARG A 105 -0.18 2.38 -13.36
N ALA A 106 -1.03 3.34 -13.02
CA ALA A 106 -1.08 3.87 -11.66
C ALA A 106 -1.77 2.85 -10.76
N ASP A 107 -1.59 2.92 -9.44
CA ASP A 107 -2.24 1.97 -8.54
C ASP A 107 -3.74 2.25 -8.42
N PHE A 108 -4.11 3.52 -8.40
CA PHE A 108 -5.49 3.97 -8.54
C PHE A 108 -5.58 5.41 -9.01
N LEU A 109 -6.76 5.82 -9.44
CA LEU A 109 -7.13 7.22 -9.59
C LEU A 109 -8.36 7.55 -8.74
N ALA A 110 -8.47 8.81 -8.37
CA ALA A 110 -9.67 9.37 -7.75
C ALA A 110 -9.93 10.79 -8.29
N ILE A 111 -11.18 11.11 -8.59
CA ILE A 111 -11.62 12.43 -9.03
C ILE A 111 -11.95 13.30 -7.81
N GLY A 112 -11.46 14.54 -7.78
CA GLY A 112 -11.86 15.52 -6.77
C GLY A 112 -10.94 15.63 -5.54
N VAL A 113 -9.83 14.88 -5.49
CA VAL A 113 -8.94 14.86 -4.31
C VAL A 113 -8.22 16.20 -4.11
N TRP A 114 -7.60 16.72 -5.18
CA TRP A 114 -6.84 17.97 -5.14
C TRP A 114 -7.65 19.17 -5.62
N GLU A 115 -8.37 18.99 -6.73
CA GLU A 115 -9.21 19.98 -7.37
C GLU A 115 -10.55 19.34 -7.74
N ARG A 116 -11.65 20.09 -7.59
CA ARG A 116 -13.00 19.59 -7.89
C ARG A 116 -13.06 19.10 -9.34
N GLN A 117 -13.66 17.92 -9.56
CA GLN A 117 -13.84 17.30 -10.88
C GLN A 117 -12.57 16.98 -11.69
N ARG A 118 -11.37 17.25 -11.15
CA ARG A 118 -10.10 16.88 -11.79
C ARG A 118 -9.65 15.51 -11.33
N VAL A 119 -9.02 14.76 -12.23
CA VAL A 119 -8.48 13.43 -11.93
C VAL A 119 -7.13 13.55 -11.22
N ALA A 120 -6.94 12.73 -10.20
CA ALA A 120 -5.67 12.55 -9.52
C ALA A 120 -5.27 11.07 -9.56
N PHE A 121 -4.06 10.80 -10.03
CA PHE A 121 -3.46 9.49 -10.08
C PHE A 121 -2.55 9.29 -8.87
N PHE A 122 -2.56 8.08 -8.33
CA PHE A 122 -1.83 7.72 -7.13
C PHE A 122 -1.09 6.43 -7.35
N ASP A 123 0.10 6.37 -6.76
CA ASP A 123 0.92 5.17 -6.75
C ASP A 123 1.64 5.06 -5.41
N ASN A 124 1.51 3.94 -4.72
CA ASN A 124 2.06 3.70 -3.40
C ASN A 124 3.42 2.99 -3.42
N ARG A 125 4.22 3.26 -2.39
CA ARG A 125 5.47 2.54 -2.15
C ARG A 125 5.69 2.35 -0.65
N ILE A 126 6.07 1.14 -0.26
CA ILE A 126 6.48 0.80 1.10
C ILE A 126 7.99 0.60 1.08
N LEU A 127 8.70 1.48 1.79
CA LEU A 127 10.14 1.46 1.94
C LEU A 127 10.51 0.79 3.26
N ASP A 128 11.42 -0.17 3.24
CA ASP A 128 12.23 -0.44 4.43
C ASP A 128 13.05 0.83 4.71
N ALA A 129 13.09 1.35 5.94
CA ALA A 129 13.88 2.53 6.33
C ALA A 129 15.24 2.18 6.99
N ASP A 130 15.43 0.91 7.37
CA ASP A 130 16.63 0.38 8.05
C ASP A 130 17.39 -0.70 7.24
N ALA A 131 16.98 -1.02 6.02
CA ALA A 131 17.77 -1.76 5.02
C ALA A 131 19.29 -1.38 5.01
N PRO A 132 20.19 -2.38 5.14
CA PRO A 132 21.66 -2.23 5.16
C PRO A 132 22.24 -1.35 4.06
N SER A 133 21.75 -1.50 2.82
CA SER A 133 22.23 -0.74 1.65
C SER A 133 22.14 0.80 1.79
N ARG A 134 21.36 1.33 2.75
CA ARG A 134 21.33 2.76 3.07
C ARG A 134 22.44 3.19 4.02
N PHE A 135 22.80 2.34 4.99
CA PHE A 135 23.90 2.62 5.90
C PHE A 135 25.22 2.69 5.14
N ASP A 136 25.41 1.80 4.16
CA ASP A 136 26.58 1.80 3.27
C ASP A 136 26.72 3.11 2.45
N ARG A 137 25.58 3.77 2.17
CA ARG A 137 25.52 5.03 1.43
C ARG A 137 25.40 6.27 2.32
N ASN A 138 25.48 6.12 3.64
CA ASN A 138 25.23 7.15 4.66
C ASN A 138 23.97 8.00 4.36
N THR A 139 22.91 7.35 3.85
CA THR A 139 21.72 8.04 3.34
C THR A 139 20.62 8.00 4.39
N SER A 140 20.20 9.18 4.88
CA SER A 140 19.08 9.27 5.83
C SER A 140 17.79 8.69 5.25
N TYR A 141 16.88 8.19 6.10
CA TYR A 141 15.57 7.70 5.66
C TYR A 141 14.77 8.79 4.92
N VAL A 142 14.91 10.06 5.32
CA VAL A 142 14.26 11.20 4.67
C VAL A 142 14.75 11.35 3.24
N THR A 143 16.06 11.22 3.01
CA THR A 143 16.66 11.27 1.67
C THR A 143 16.16 10.11 0.82
N ALA A 144 16.08 8.90 1.37
CA ALA A 144 15.55 7.73 0.67
C ALA A 144 14.07 7.90 0.29
N MET A 145 13.24 8.46 1.18
CA MET A 145 11.84 8.77 0.88
C MET A 145 11.73 9.81 -0.25
N ARG A 146 12.56 10.85 -0.23
CA ARG A 146 12.59 11.88 -1.29
C ARG A 146 13.00 11.28 -2.63
N ALA A 147 14.04 10.43 -2.66
CA ALA A 147 14.48 9.75 -3.86
C ALA A 147 13.37 8.85 -4.44
N ALA A 148 12.70 8.07 -3.60
CA ALA A 148 11.59 7.22 -4.02
C ALA A 148 10.39 7.99 -4.59
N VAL A 149 10.06 9.13 -3.99
CA VAL A 149 9.04 10.06 -4.50
C VAL A 149 9.45 10.61 -5.86
N GLN A 150 10.70 11.05 -5.99
CA GLN A 150 11.21 11.63 -7.23
C GLN A 150 11.23 10.60 -8.37
N GLU A 151 11.67 9.37 -8.10
CA GLU A 151 11.66 8.27 -9.07
C GLU A 151 10.25 8.02 -9.61
N LYS A 152 9.24 8.01 -8.74
CA LYS A 152 7.84 7.87 -9.15
C LYS A 152 7.38 9.09 -9.97
N LYS A 153 7.70 10.32 -9.56
CA LYS A 153 7.33 11.51 -10.33
C LYS A 153 7.93 11.51 -11.74
N THR A 154 9.23 11.21 -11.86
CA THR A 154 9.92 11.11 -13.15
C THR A 154 9.24 10.11 -14.08
N ARG A 155 8.69 9.01 -13.54
CA ARG A 155 8.06 7.97 -14.34
C ARG A 155 6.60 8.26 -14.71
N TYR A 156 5.84 8.96 -13.88
CA TYR A 156 4.39 9.05 -14.01
C TYR A 156 3.85 10.45 -14.31
N LEU A 157 4.56 11.52 -13.90
CA LEU A 157 4.01 12.87 -13.86
C LEU A 157 3.60 13.37 -15.26
N GLU A 158 4.51 13.30 -16.23
CA GLU A 158 4.28 13.75 -17.61
C GLU A 158 3.04 13.08 -18.22
N ARG A 159 2.91 11.75 -18.08
CA ARG A 159 1.74 11.02 -18.61
C ARG A 159 0.44 11.35 -17.90
N CYS A 160 0.50 11.65 -16.60
CA CYS A 160 -0.69 12.11 -15.90
C CYS A 160 -1.11 13.51 -16.37
N GLU A 161 -0.16 14.40 -16.64
CA GLU A 161 -0.39 15.76 -17.14
C GLU A 161 -0.96 15.77 -18.57
N GLU A 162 -0.48 14.88 -19.46
CA GLU A 162 -1.06 14.65 -20.80
C GLU A 162 -2.54 14.26 -20.73
N MET A 163 -2.94 13.55 -19.68
CA MET A 163 -4.34 13.17 -19.41
C MET A 163 -5.11 14.26 -18.63
N ALA A 164 -4.55 15.46 -18.51
CA ALA A 164 -5.08 16.56 -17.72
C ALA A 164 -5.34 16.18 -16.24
N GLY A 165 -4.50 15.30 -15.71
CA GLY A 165 -4.51 14.82 -14.34
C GLY A 165 -3.30 15.24 -13.53
N SER A 166 -3.42 15.11 -12.21
CA SER A 166 -2.30 15.27 -11.29
C SER A 166 -1.74 13.91 -10.88
N PHE A 167 -0.47 13.85 -10.47
CA PHE A 167 0.15 12.64 -9.93
C PHE A 167 0.63 12.85 -8.50
N THR A 168 0.35 11.89 -7.61
CA THR A 168 0.80 11.92 -6.21
C THR A 168 1.35 10.56 -5.77
N PRO A 169 2.68 10.43 -5.58
CA PRO A 169 3.27 9.26 -4.94
C PRO A 169 2.93 9.16 -3.44
N LEU A 170 2.39 8.02 -3.05
CA LEU A 170 2.00 7.67 -1.68
C LEU A 170 3.07 6.78 -1.04
N VAL A 171 4.17 7.41 -0.62
CA VAL A 171 5.32 6.71 -0.04
C VAL A 171 5.23 6.65 1.48
N CYS A 172 5.45 5.47 2.06
CA CYS A 172 5.56 5.25 3.50
C CYS A 172 6.69 4.27 3.83
N THR A 173 7.16 4.26 5.07
CA THR A 173 8.11 3.27 5.57
C THR A 173 7.39 2.06 6.16
N VAL A 174 8.09 0.94 6.29
CA VAL A 174 7.64 -0.26 7.02
C VAL A 174 7.15 0.11 8.42
N ASP A 175 7.81 1.02 9.12
CA ASP A 175 7.47 1.46 10.48
C ASP A 175 6.32 2.47 10.56
N GLY A 176 5.74 2.85 9.41
CA GLY A 176 4.56 3.72 9.36
C GLY A 176 4.88 5.21 9.43
N VAL A 177 6.06 5.60 8.93
CA VAL A 177 6.35 7.01 8.61
C VAL A 177 5.83 7.31 7.21
N PHE A 178 4.91 8.27 7.11
CA PHE A 178 4.29 8.66 5.84
C PHE A 178 4.98 9.89 5.25
N HIS A 179 5.26 9.88 3.94
CA HIS A 179 5.80 11.04 3.24
C HIS A 179 4.80 12.21 3.27
N ARG A 180 5.28 13.46 3.13
CA ARG A 180 4.42 14.66 3.14
C ARG A 180 3.27 14.61 2.13
N GLU A 181 3.47 13.97 0.97
CA GLU A 181 2.44 13.83 -0.05
C GLU A 181 1.36 12.82 0.35
N PHE A 182 1.74 11.71 0.96
CA PHE A 182 0.79 10.77 1.55
C PHE A 182 0.05 11.42 2.73
N VAL A 183 0.73 12.23 3.54
CA VAL A 183 0.07 13.02 4.59
C VAL A 183 -0.92 14.02 4.00
N ALA A 184 -0.57 14.74 2.93
CA ALA A 184 -1.49 15.65 2.26
C ALA A 184 -2.72 14.93 1.70
N PHE A 185 -2.53 13.73 1.12
CA PHE A 185 -3.63 12.87 0.67
C PHE A 185 -4.56 12.50 1.84
N MET A 186 -4.00 12.03 2.97
CA MET A 186 -4.79 11.72 4.17
C MET A 186 -5.61 12.92 4.64
N LYS A 187 -5.00 14.12 4.65
CA LYS A 187 -5.69 15.35 5.06
C LYS A 187 -6.87 15.70 4.13
N ARG A 188 -6.71 15.52 2.81
CA ARG A 188 -7.78 15.78 1.82
C ARG A 188 -8.95 14.82 1.99
N VAL A 189 -8.65 13.53 2.10
CA VAL A 189 -9.67 12.49 2.35
C VAL A 189 -10.40 12.76 3.67
N ALA A 190 -9.65 13.06 4.74
CA ALA A 190 -10.24 13.32 6.05
C ALA A 190 -11.17 14.55 6.04
N ALA A 191 -10.78 15.63 5.37
CA ALA A 191 -11.62 16.82 5.24
C ALA A 191 -12.93 16.53 4.48
N ALA A 192 -12.87 15.78 3.38
CA ALA A 192 -14.05 15.39 2.61
C ALA A 192 -14.99 14.49 3.44
N LEU A 193 -14.45 13.52 4.16
CA LEU A 193 -15.21 12.64 5.04
C LEU A 193 -15.81 13.38 6.23
N ALA A 194 -15.06 14.28 6.87
CA ALA A 194 -15.53 15.08 8.00
C ALA A 194 -16.77 15.90 7.63
N GLY A 195 -16.73 16.58 6.47
CA GLY A 195 -17.90 17.31 5.95
C GLY A 195 -19.10 16.40 5.65
N LYS A 196 -18.85 15.21 5.07
CA LYS A 196 -19.92 14.25 4.74
C LYS A 196 -20.56 13.59 5.96
N TRP A 197 -19.77 13.35 7.01
CA TRP A 197 -20.22 12.67 8.22
C TRP A 197 -20.67 13.64 9.33
N GLY A 198 -20.49 14.95 9.14
CA GLY A 198 -20.76 15.95 10.19
C GLY A 198 -19.91 15.73 11.44
N LYS A 199 -18.66 15.26 11.28
CA LYS A 199 -17.72 14.98 12.38
C LYS A 199 -16.56 15.96 12.38
N SER A 200 -15.84 16.05 13.50
CA SER A 200 -14.63 16.88 13.58
C SER A 200 -13.56 16.38 12.62
N TYR A 201 -12.80 17.31 12.05
CA TYR A 201 -11.71 16.99 11.14
C TYR A 201 -10.63 16.14 11.84
N GLU A 202 -10.33 16.47 13.10
CA GLU A 202 -9.30 15.84 13.92
C GLU A 202 -9.63 14.36 14.17
N GLU A 203 -10.87 14.04 14.55
CA GLU A 203 -11.31 12.66 14.75
C GLU A 203 -11.21 11.86 13.46
N VAL A 204 -11.69 12.42 12.35
CA VAL A 204 -11.68 11.73 11.05
C VAL A 204 -10.26 11.55 10.53
N MET A 205 -9.39 12.55 10.68
CA MET A 205 -7.98 12.46 10.31
C MET A 205 -7.24 11.40 11.14
N CYS A 206 -7.52 11.33 12.43
CA CYS A 206 -7.01 10.28 13.31
C CYS A 206 -7.45 8.90 12.82
N TRP A 207 -8.75 8.75 12.54
CA TRP A 207 -9.33 7.52 12.01
C TRP A 207 -8.73 7.10 10.66
N VAL A 208 -8.60 8.01 9.69
CA VAL A 208 -7.96 7.76 8.39
C VAL A 208 -6.52 7.27 8.56
N ARG A 209 -5.76 7.92 9.44
CA ARG A 209 -4.37 7.52 9.72
C ARG A 209 -4.31 6.13 10.33
N ILE A 210 -5.18 5.81 11.27
CA ILE A 210 -5.23 4.49 11.92
C ILE A 210 -5.57 3.42 10.89
N ARG A 211 -6.60 3.63 10.06
CA ARG A 211 -6.96 2.73 8.96
C ARG A 211 -5.78 2.37 8.06
N LEU A 212 -5.03 3.38 7.61
CA LEU A 212 -3.82 3.17 6.79
C LEU A 212 -2.69 2.46 7.54
N GLN A 213 -2.55 2.69 8.85
CA GLN A 213 -1.57 1.96 9.67
C GLN A 213 -1.94 0.47 9.78
N PHE A 214 -3.21 0.11 9.95
CA PHE A 214 -3.63 -1.29 9.96
C PHE A 214 -3.42 -1.96 8.60
N ALA A 215 -3.71 -1.27 7.50
CA ALA A 215 -3.40 -1.76 6.16
C ALA A 215 -1.89 -1.99 5.95
N LEU A 216 -1.05 -1.07 6.43
CA LEU A 216 0.41 -1.24 6.40
C LEU A 216 0.87 -2.42 7.28
N ILE A 217 0.29 -2.61 8.46
CA ILE A 217 0.62 -3.75 9.33
C ILE A 217 0.33 -5.06 8.60
N ARG A 218 -0.84 -5.18 7.97
CA ARG A 218 -1.21 -6.34 7.14
C ARG A 218 -0.26 -6.52 5.95
N ALA A 219 0.13 -5.42 5.30
CA ALA A 219 1.06 -5.44 4.19
C ALA A 219 2.45 -6.00 4.59
N VAL A 220 2.97 -5.56 5.73
CA VAL A 220 4.26 -6.00 6.26
C VAL A 220 4.19 -7.42 6.77
N ASP A 221 3.14 -7.77 7.51
CA ASP A 221 2.92 -9.12 8.01
C ASP A 221 2.83 -10.15 6.89
N LEU A 222 2.12 -9.83 5.80
CA LEU A 222 2.08 -10.71 4.62
C LEU A 222 3.46 -10.95 4.02
N ARG A 223 4.35 -9.95 4.06
CA ARG A 223 5.75 -10.14 3.65
C ARG A 223 6.49 -10.99 4.67
N LEU A 224 6.27 -10.83 5.97
CA LEU A 224 6.97 -11.64 6.98
C LEU A 224 6.52 -13.10 7.00
N ARG A 225 5.21 -13.34 7.02
CA ARG A 225 4.58 -14.62 7.36
C ARG A 225 3.86 -15.29 6.18
N GLY A 226 3.66 -14.58 5.07
CA GLY A 226 3.04 -15.17 3.88
C GLY A 226 3.92 -16.23 3.25
N SER A 227 3.32 -17.36 2.83
CA SER A 227 4.03 -18.38 2.06
C SER A 227 4.55 -17.80 0.74
N ARG A 228 5.71 -18.27 0.30
CA ARG A 228 6.30 -17.89 -0.99
C ARG A 228 6.31 -19.03 -2.00
N MET A 229 5.73 -20.16 -1.62
CA MET A 229 5.49 -21.28 -2.51
C MET A 229 4.42 -20.92 -3.54
N ARG A 230 4.57 -21.46 -4.75
CA ARG A 230 3.49 -21.47 -5.72
C ARG A 230 2.58 -22.65 -5.41
N PHE A 231 1.39 -22.36 -4.92
CA PHE A 231 0.32 -23.36 -4.89
C PHE A 231 -0.18 -23.54 -6.32
N HIS A 232 0.33 -24.56 -7.00
CA HIS A 232 -0.30 -25.01 -8.23
C HIS A 232 -1.63 -25.63 -7.80
N GLY A 233 -2.75 -25.11 -8.31
CA GLY A 233 -3.98 -25.89 -8.27
C GLY A 233 -3.70 -27.23 -8.92
N ALA A 234 -4.23 -28.33 -8.35
CA ALA A 234 -4.21 -29.61 -9.06
C ALA A 234 -4.73 -29.34 -10.47
N GLY A 235 -3.87 -29.51 -11.47
CA GLY A 235 -4.26 -29.35 -12.85
C GLY A 235 -5.39 -30.32 -13.09
N PHE A 236 -6.61 -29.81 -13.25
CA PHE A 236 -7.58 -30.53 -14.05
C PHE A 236 -7.04 -30.45 -15.48
N SER A 237 -6.20 -31.41 -15.85
CA SER A 237 -6.07 -31.82 -17.24
C SER A 237 -7.47 -32.19 -17.69
N ASP A 238 -7.98 -31.43 -18.66
CA ASP A 238 -9.22 -31.67 -19.38
C ASP A 238 -10.51 -31.47 -18.58
N GLY A 239 -10.90 -30.21 -18.36
CA GLY A 239 -12.29 -29.72 -18.53
C GLY A 239 -13.49 -30.48 -17.94
N ALA A 240 -13.31 -31.47 -17.07
CA ALA A 240 -14.35 -32.41 -16.65
C ALA A 240 -14.95 -32.08 -15.27
N GLY A 241 -14.57 -30.93 -14.68
CA GLY A 241 -14.97 -30.55 -13.33
C GLY A 241 -16.18 -29.61 -13.21
N LEU A 242 -16.88 -29.28 -14.31
CA LEU A 242 -18.09 -28.45 -14.23
C LEU A 242 -19.31 -29.34 -14.01
N CYS A 243 -19.73 -29.47 -12.75
CA CYS A 243 -21.09 -29.86 -12.41
C CYS A 243 -22.04 -28.77 -12.94
N ARG A 244 -22.76 -29.04 -14.03
CA ARG A 244 -23.91 -28.24 -14.44
C ARG A 244 -25.05 -28.56 -13.49
N VAL A 245 -25.38 -27.61 -12.61
CA VAL A 245 -26.66 -27.64 -11.90
C VAL A 245 -27.67 -26.93 -12.79
N PHE A 246 -28.75 -27.65 -13.13
CA PHE A 246 -29.93 -27.15 -13.82
C PHE A 246 -30.68 -26.10 -12.99
#